data_AF-A0A0R3WNS4-F1
#
_entry.id   AF-A0A0R3WNS4-F1
#
_cell.length_a   1.000
_cell.length_b   1.000
_cell.length_c   1.000
_cell.angle_alpha   90.00
_cell.angle_beta   90.00
_cell.angle_gamma   90.00
#
_symmetry.space_group_name_H-M   'P 1'
#
loop_
_entity.id
_entity.type
_entity.pdbx_description
1 polymer ?
#
loop_
_entity_poly.entity_id
_entity_poly.type
_entity_poly.pdbx_seq_one_letter_code
_entity_poly.pdbx_strand_id
1 'polypeptide(L)'
;LTWASGVPYFSPLFFDPRRRREVWRFFTYFLIHQGIWHVVFNSFVTLLLGNLMEWAHGTWRVAVLYFLGVLAGSLATSVWDPQTIGVGAGGGTYALLGAHLALSVVHWEELKHDFFAVVRATTAAKRAIAIGVSGILRICLILLLCAVDFGIALYERYGLADIPLHASYSPLPAGLMTGVLVGVPLLRYLRDRPWQRIEFWASFGVCLALFTFIIFWNIFWPGYPTQNV
;
A
#
# COMPACT_ATOMS: atom_id res chain seq x y z
N LEU A 1 -19.31 -8.44 -16.91
CA LEU A 1 -17.88 -8.72 -16.63
C LEU A 1 -17.17 -8.87 -17.96
N THR A 2 -16.14 -8.06 -18.20
CA THR A 2 -15.23 -8.26 -19.33
C THR A 2 -13.84 -8.56 -18.78
N TRP A 3 -12.90 -8.95 -19.63
CA TRP A 3 -11.50 -9.11 -19.21
C TRP A 3 -10.86 -7.77 -18.78
N ALA A 4 -11.36 -6.65 -19.29
CA ALA A 4 -10.84 -5.31 -19.02
C ALA A 4 -11.55 -4.60 -17.86
N SER A 5 -12.80 -4.96 -17.53
CA SER A 5 -13.61 -4.23 -16.55
C SER A 5 -14.57 -5.11 -15.73
N GLY A 6 -14.79 -4.68 -14.50
CA GLY A 6 -15.68 -5.32 -13.53
C GLY A 6 -14.95 -6.23 -12.52
N VAL A 7 -15.65 -6.59 -11.45
CA VAL A 7 -15.16 -7.44 -10.36
C VAL A 7 -15.91 -8.79 -10.37
N PRO A 8 -15.24 -9.93 -10.15
CA PRO A 8 -15.91 -11.23 -10.00
C PRO A 8 -16.72 -11.27 -8.69
N TYR A 9 -17.93 -10.71 -8.71
CA TYR A 9 -18.85 -10.54 -7.57
C TYR A 9 -19.36 -11.85 -6.97
N PHE A 10 -19.18 -12.97 -7.66
CA PHE A 10 -19.47 -14.32 -7.14
C PHE A 10 -18.33 -14.88 -6.28
N SER A 11 -17.15 -14.25 -6.29
CA SER A 11 -16.00 -14.74 -5.53
C SER A 11 -16.20 -14.57 -4.03
N PRO A 12 -15.90 -15.58 -3.20
CA PRO A 12 -15.96 -15.44 -1.74
C PRO A 12 -14.77 -14.62 -1.17
N LEU A 13 -13.84 -14.17 -2.01
CA LEU A 13 -12.56 -13.63 -1.56
C LEU A 13 -12.53 -12.11 -1.44
N PHE A 14 -13.35 -11.36 -2.18
CA PHE A 14 -13.37 -9.89 -2.06
C PHE A 14 -13.90 -9.44 -0.71
N PHE A 15 -13.44 -8.28 -0.26
CA PHE A 15 -13.91 -7.69 0.99
C PHE A 15 -15.26 -7.02 0.78
N ASP A 16 -16.25 -7.40 1.57
CA ASP A 16 -17.58 -6.77 1.56
C ASP A 16 -17.95 -6.36 3.00
N PRO A 17 -18.13 -5.05 3.28
CA PRO A 17 -18.62 -4.58 4.58
C PRO A 17 -19.97 -5.20 4.98
N ARG A 18 -20.80 -5.61 4.01
CA ARG A 18 -22.07 -6.33 4.24
C ARG A 18 -21.87 -7.78 4.68
N ARG A 19 -20.65 -8.30 4.62
CA ARG A 19 -20.27 -9.65 5.06
C ARG A 19 -19.07 -9.61 6.00
N ARG A 20 -18.93 -8.56 6.81
CA ARG A 20 -17.79 -8.36 7.72
C ARG A 20 -17.64 -9.44 8.80
N ARG A 21 -18.64 -10.29 9.00
CA ARG A 21 -18.52 -11.49 9.87
C ARG A 21 -17.67 -12.59 9.24
N GLU A 22 -17.53 -12.60 7.92
CA GLU A 22 -16.66 -13.50 7.17
C GLU A 22 -15.19 -13.02 7.25
N VAL A 23 -14.55 -13.26 8.38
CA VAL A 23 -13.24 -12.65 8.74
C VAL A 23 -12.11 -12.86 7.72
N TRP A 24 -12.14 -13.94 6.94
CA TRP A 24 -11.14 -14.20 5.91
C TRP A 24 -11.15 -13.13 4.82
N ARG A 25 -12.29 -12.48 4.57
CA ARG A 25 -12.44 -11.42 3.55
C ARG A 25 -11.57 -10.20 3.83
N PHE A 26 -11.23 -9.93 5.09
CA PHE A 26 -10.29 -8.86 5.44
C PHE A 26 -8.88 -9.14 4.92
N PHE A 27 -8.54 -10.41 4.69
CA PHE A 27 -7.23 -10.81 4.19
C PHE A 27 -7.24 -11.28 2.75
N THR A 28 -8.28 -11.96 2.25
CA THR A 28 -8.26 -12.61 0.93
C THR A 28 -8.50 -11.66 -0.24
N TYR A 29 -8.97 -10.44 0.02
CA TYR A 29 -9.42 -9.52 -1.03
C TYR A 29 -8.32 -9.09 -1.99
N PHE A 30 -7.05 -9.12 -1.54
CA PHE A 30 -5.89 -8.80 -2.37
C PHE A 30 -5.72 -9.73 -3.58
N LEU A 31 -6.34 -10.91 -3.56
CA LEU A 31 -6.29 -11.89 -4.65
C LEU A 31 -7.26 -11.56 -5.79
N ILE A 32 -8.25 -10.72 -5.55
CA ILE A 32 -9.29 -10.35 -6.51
C ILE A 32 -9.02 -8.95 -7.03
N HIS A 33 -9.20 -8.72 -8.32
CA HIS A 33 -8.94 -7.43 -8.95
C HIS A 33 -10.09 -7.02 -9.87
N GLN A 34 -10.12 -5.74 -10.23
CA GLN A 34 -11.08 -5.14 -11.14
C GLN A 34 -10.47 -5.01 -12.54
N GLY A 35 -10.61 -6.04 -13.37
CA GLY A 35 -10.06 -6.07 -14.73
C GLY A 35 -8.54 -6.32 -14.81
N ILE A 36 -8.06 -6.60 -16.02
CA ILE A 36 -6.66 -6.99 -16.24
C ILE A 36 -5.66 -5.89 -15.94
N TRP A 37 -5.98 -4.62 -16.23
CA TRP A 37 -5.03 -3.52 -16.04
C TRP A 37 -4.74 -3.29 -14.56
N HIS A 38 -5.74 -3.45 -13.70
CA HIS A 38 -5.59 -3.39 -12.26
C HIS A 38 -4.66 -4.50 -11.73
N VAL A 39 -4.79 -5.73 -12.27
CA VAL A 39 -3.87 -6.86 -11.96
C VAL A 39 -2.45 -6.57 -12.42
N VAL A 40 -2.29 -6.17 -13.68
CA VAL A 40 -0.97 -5.94 -14.30
C VAL A 40 -0.22 -4.85 -13.55
N PHE A 41 -0.88 -3.71 -13.27
CA PHE A 41 -0.26 -2.61 -12.55
C PHE A 41 0.13 -3.00 -11.12
N ASN A 42 -0.79 -3.61 -10.34
CA ASN A 42 -0.48 -4.05 -8.98
C ASN A 42 0.64 -5.07 -8.95
N SER A 43 0.60 -6.05 -9.85
CA SER A 43 1.63 -7.09 -9.93
C SER A 43 2.98 -6.50 -10.31
N PHE A 44 3.00 -5.58 -11.28
CA PHE A 44 4.24 -4.91 -11.69
C PHE A 44 4.87 -4.13 -10.53
N VAL A 45 4.10 -3.26 -9.86
CA VAL A 45 4.62 -2.45 -8.75
C VAL A 45 5.00 -3.33 -7.55
N THR A 46 4.17 -4.31 -7.21
CA THR A 46 4.44 -5.25 -6.10
C THR A 46 5.69 -6.07 -6.37
N LEU A 47 5.86 -6.62 -7.58
CA LEU A 47 7.05 -7.41 -7.90
C LEU A 47 8.30 -6.53 -7.98
N LEU A 48 8.21 -5.33 -8.57
CA LEU A 48 9.35 -4.43 -8.66
C LEU A 48 9.85 -4.01 -7.27
N LEU A 49 8.95 -3.47 -6.44
CA LEU A 49 9.32 -2.97 -5.12
C LEU A 49 9.49 -4.10 -4.11
N GLY A 50 8.62 -5.11 -4.15
CA GLY A 50 8.72 -6.29 -3.28
C GLY A 50 10.06 -7.00 -3.44
N ASN A 51 10.50 -7.28 -4.68
CA ASN A 51 11.82 -7.90 -4.89
C ASN A 51 12.95 -6.98 -4.43
N LEU A 52 12.90 -5.67 -4.74
CA LEU A 52 13.93 -4.73 -4.32
C LEU A 52 14.06 -4.67 -2.78
N MET A 53 12.94 -4.63 -2.08
CA MET A 53 12.91 -4.61 -0.62
C MET A 53 13.29 -5.96 -0.02
N GLU A 54 12.89 -7.06 -0.64
CA GLU A 54 13.21 -8.41 -0.17
C GLU A 54 14.71 -8.66 -0.22
N TRP A 55 15.37 -8.23 -1.29
CA TRP A 55 16.83 -8.30 -1.41
C TRP A 55 17.54 -7.45 -0.34
N ALA A 56 17.00 -6.27 -0.01
CA ALA A 56 17.61 -5.35 0.95
C ALA A 56 17.34 -5.72 2.43
N HIS A 57 16.13 -6.19 2.74
CA HIS A 57 15.64 -6.31 4.12
C HIS A 57 15.26 -7.75 4.53
N GLY A 58 15.12 -8.66 3.55
CA GLY A 58 14.75 -10.06 3.74
C GLY A 58 13.23 -10.30 3.69
N THR A 59 12.87 -11.47 3.18
CA THR A 59 11.50 -11.88 2.83
C THR A 59 10.49 -11.68 3.94
N TRP A 60 10.77 -12.16 5.16
CA TRP A 60 9.80 -12.12 6.26
C TRP A 60 9.37 -10.69 6.63
N ARG A 61 10.29 -9.72 6.66
CA ARG A 61 9.97 -8.34 7.02
C ARG A 61 9.08 -7.69 5.98
N VAL A 62 9.40 -7.92 4.70
CA VAL A 62 8.63 -7.40 3.57
C VAL A 62 7.25 -8.07 3.51
N ALA A 63 7.17 -9.37 3.76
CA ALA A 63 5.90 -10.09 3.84
C ALA A 63 5.01 -9.55 4.96
N VAL A 64 5.53 -9.37 6.17
CA VAL A 64 4.77 -8.77 7.29
C VAL A 64 4.28 -7.37 6.93
N LEU A 65 5.15 -6.52 6.38
CA LEU A 65 4.77 -5.17 5.95
C LEU A 65 3.64 -5.20 4.92
N TYR A 66 3.76 -6.06 3.91
CA TYR A 66 2.77 -6.21 2.85
C TYR A 66 1.41 -6.64 3.43
N PHE A 67 1.39 -7.68 4.28
CA PHE A 67 0.14 -8.19 4.86
C PHE A 67 -0.46 -7.23 5.90
N LEU A 68 0.34 -6.44 6.61
CA LEU A 68 -0.18 -5.33 7.43
C LEU A 68 -0.85 -4.28 6.56
N GLY A 69 -0.30 -3.97 5.38
CA GLY A 69 -0.93 -3.09 4.40
C GLY A 69 -2.25 -3.64 3.85
N VAL A 70 -2.30 -4.94 3.54
CA VAL A 70 -3.54 -5.63 3.13
C VAL A 70 -4.59 -5.51 4.25
N LEU A 71 -4.24 -5.86 5.48
CA LEU A 71 -5.17 -5.74 6.61
C LEU A 71 -5.64 -4.29 6.82
N ALA A 72 -4.72 -3.32 6.77
CA ALA A 72 -5.06 -1.90 6.87
C ALA A 72 -6.04 -1.48 5.77
N GLY A 73 -5.89 -2.01 4.56
CA GLY A 73 -6.74 -1.64 3.43
C GLY A 73 -8.20 -2.11 3.55
N SER A 74 -8.42 -3.35 3.98
CA SER A 74 -9.78 -3.85 4.26
C SER A 74 -10.40 -3.18 5.48
N LEU A 75 -9.62 -2.96 6.55
CA LEU A 75 -10.07 -2.19 7.71
C LEU A 75 -10.45 -0.76 7.32
N ALA A 76 -9.65 -0.07 6.49
CA ALA A 76 -9.99 1.25 5.99
C ALA A 76 -11.24 1.24 5.11
N THR A 77 -11.40 0.25 4.24
CA THR A 77 -12.61 0.10 3.41
C THR A 77 -13.85 0.00 4.29
N SER A 78 -13.77 -0.75 5.39
CA SER A 78 -14.88 -0.91 6.30
C SER A 78 -15.31 0.39 7.00
N VAL A 79 -14.40 1.32 7.31
CA VAL A 79 -14.74 2.54 8.07
C VAL A 79 -14.87 3.78 7.19
N TRP A 80 -14.04 3.89 6.15
CA TRP A 80 -14.00 5.04 5.26
C TRP A 80 -15.09 4.94 4.18
N ASP A 81 -15.24 3.78 3.54
CA ASP A 81 -16.13 3.60 2.39
C ASP A 81 -16.96 2.31 2.52
N PRO A 82 -17.81 2.20 3.56
CA PRO A 82 -18.54 0.96 3.87
C PRO A 82 -19.57 0.54 2.81
N GLN A 83 -19.82 1.37 1.80
CA GLN A 83 -20.78 1.09 0.72
C GLN A 83 -20.11 0.43 -0.49
N THR A 84 -18.79 0.25 -0.48
CA THR A 84 -18.03 -0.40 -1.55
C THR A 84 -17.43 -1.71 -1.11
N ILE A 85 -16.79 -2.37 -2.07
CA ILE A 85 -16.03 -3.59 -1.84
C ILE A 85 -14.54 -3.30 -1.87
N GLY A 86 -13.78 -4.02 -1.05
CA GLY A 86 -12.33 -4.03 -1.14
C GLY A 86 -11.90 -5.11 -2.13
N VAL A 87 -11.09 -4.70 -3.11
CA VAL A 87 -10.42 -5.60 -4.07
C VAL A 87 -9.01 -5.08 -4.34
N GLY A 88 -8.12 -5.99 -4.70
CA GLY A 88 -6.81 -5.68 -5.23
C GLY A 88 -5.72 -5.66 -4.18
N ALA A 89 -4.50 -5.93 -4.65
CA ALA A 89 -3.29 -5.92 -3.84
C ALA A 89 -2.87 -4.53 -3.34
N GLY A 90 -3.58 -3.47 -3.73
CA GLY A 90 -3.20 -2.07 -3.53
C GLY A 90 -2.83 -1.71 -2.08
N GLY A 91 -3.54 -2.26 -1.08
CA GLY A 91 -3.18 -2.01 0.33
C GLY A 91 -1.77 -2.49 0.69
N GLY A 92 -1.38 -3.68 0.24
CA GLY A 92 -0.03 -4.20 0.43
C GLY A 92 0.99 -3.48 -0.44
N THR A 93 0.67 -3.23 -1.71
CA THR A 93 1.52 -2.48 -2.65
C THR A 93 1.87 -1.09 -2.11
N TYR A 94 0.87 -0.38 -1.57
CA TYR A 94 1.05 0.96 -1.02
C TYR A 94 1.78 0.94 0.32
N ALA A 95 1.70 -0.14 1.10
CA ALA A 95 2.56 -0.30 2.27
C ALA A 95 4.05 -0.41 1.88
N LEU A 96 4.37 -1.08 0.77
CA LEU A 96 5.73 -1.10 0.23
C LEU A 96 6.16 0.29 -0.26
N LEU A 97 5.30 0.99 -1.01
CA LEU A 97 5.56 2.37 -1.47
C LEU A 97 5.78 3.33 -0.28
N GLY A 98 4.94 3.24 0.74
CA GLY A 98 5.00 4.08 1.95
C GLY A 98 6.27 3.84 2.75
N ALA A 99 6.67 2.56 2.89
CA ALA A 99 7.94 2.23 3.53
C ALA A 99 9.13 2.73 2.72
N HIS A 100 9.11 2.63 1.39
CA HIS A 100 10.13 3.21 0.53
C HIS A 100 10.25 4.73 0.69
N LEU A 101 9.12 5.45 0.75
CA LEU A 101 9.12 6.89 0.98
C LEU A 101 9.73 7.22 2.35
N ALA A 102 9.28 6.56 3.40
CA ALA A 102 9.78 6.80 4.75
C ALA A 102 11.29 6.49 4.87
N LEU A 103 11.75 5.39 4.29
CA LEU A 103 13.17 5.07 4.20
C LEU A 103 13.96 6.11 3.40
N SER A 104 13.38 6.67 2.33
CA SER A 104 14.03 7.71 1.53
C SER A 104 14.17 9.02 2.30
N VAL A 105 13.22 9.33 3.18
CA VAL A 105 13.30 10.50 4.07
C VAL A 105 14.33 10.27 5.19
N VAL A 106 14.35 9.09 5.80
CA VAL A 106 15.28 8.76 6.88
C VAL A 106 16.73 8.73 6.40
N HIS A 107 16.98 8.20 5.20
CA HIS A 107 18.32 8.12 4.59
C HIS A 107 18.58 9.28 3.61
N TRP A 108 17.96 10.44 3.85
CA TRP A 108 18.04 11.58 2.94
C TRP A 108 19.46 12.10 2.74
N GLU A 109 20.31 12.06 3.77
CA GLU A 109 21.70 12.53 3.66
C GLU A 109 22.53 11.64 2.72
N GLU A 110 22.33 10.32 2.77
CA GLU A 110 22.96 9.39 1.83
C GLU A 110 22.45 9.62 0.41
N LEU A 111 21.15 9.87 0.24
CA LEU A 111 20.53 10.11 -1.07
C LEU A 111 20.91 11.47 -1.68
N LYS A 112 21.21 12.50 -0.88
CA LYS A 112 21.81 13.75 -1.37
C LYS A 112 23.17 13.51 -2.01
N HIS A 113 23.96 12.61 -1.43
CA HIS A 113 25.29 12.30 -1.94
C HIS A 113 25.21 11.67 -3.36
N ASP A 114 24.17 10.87 -3.62
CA ASP A 114 23.84 10.34 -4.95
C ASP A 114 23.42 11.44 -5.93
N PHE A 115 22.67 12.46 -5.49
CA PHE A 115 22.34 13.60 -6.34
C PHE A 115 23.59 14.38 -6.79
N PHE A 116 24.52 14.65 -5.87
CA PHE A 116 25.80 15.28 -6.25
C PHE A 116 26.65 14.37 -7.15
N ALA A 117 26.44 13.05 -7.16
CA ALA A 117 27.07 12.16 -8.13
C ALA A 117 26.55 12.38 -9.56
N VAL A 118 25.26 12.74 -9.73
CA VAL A 118 24.69 13.15 -11.04
C VAL A 118 25.41 14.38 -11.59
N VAL A 119 25.59 15.38 -10.75
CA VAL A 119 26.24 16.65 -11.11
C VAL A 119 27.70 16.42 -11.49
N ARG A 120 28.40 15.55 -10.76
CA ARG A 120 29.82 15.20 -10.98
C ARG A 120 30.06 14.20 -12.11
N ALA A 121 29.01 13.59 -12.68
CA ALA A 121 29.16 12.61 -13.73
C ALA A 121 29.68 13.25 -15.03
N THR A 122 30.83 12.75 -15.50
CA THR A 122 31.56 13.30 -16.66
C THR A 122 31.11 12.72 -18.00
N THR A 123 30.42 11.57 -18.01
CA THR A 123 29.92 10.93 -19.23
C THR A 123 28.40 10.79 -19.20
N ALA A 124 27.76 10.80 -20.38
CA ALA A 124 26.32 10.62 -20.51
C ALA A 124 25.82 9.31 -19.86
N ALA A 125 26.58 8.22 -20.02
CA ALA A 125 26.25 6.93 -19.40
C ALA A 125 26.29 6.98 -17.86
N LYS A 126 27.33 7.58 -17.27
CA LYS A 126 27.43 7.75 -15.80
C LYS A 126 26.32 8.67 -15.28
N ARG A 127 25.98 9.71 -16.03
CA ARG A 127 24.90 10.63 -15.67
C ARG A 127 23.54 9.94 -15.70
N ALA A 128 23.26 9.11 -16.71
CA ALA A 128 22.02 8.33 -16.79
C ALA A 128 21.88 7.35 -15.61
N ILE A 129 22.94 6.63 -15.26
CA ILE A 129 22.95 5.73 -14.11
C ILE A 129 22.73 6.52 -12.81
N ALA A 130 23.44 7.63 -12.62
CA ALA A 130 23.30 8.46 -11.43
C ALA A 130 21.88 9.04 -11.31
N ILE A 131 21.25 9.43 -12.42
CA ILE A 131 19.86 9.89 -12.44
C ILE A 131 18.93 8.75 -12.01
N GLY A 132 19.09 7.55 -12.58
CA GLY A 132 18.28 6.38 -12.24
C GLY A 132 18.39 5.98 -10.76
N VAL A 133 19.58 6.13 -10.18
CA VAL A 133 19.84 5.81 -8.77
C VAL A 133 19.51 6.98 -7.83
N SER A 134 19.32 8.20 -8.34
CA SER A 134 19.04 9.38 -7.54
C SER A 134 17.81 9.21 -6.65
N GLY A 135 17.97 9.45 -5.34
CA GLY A 135 16.86 9.43 -4.38
C GLY A 135 15.74 10.40 -4.73
N ILE A 136 16.07 11.56 -5.32
CA ILE A 136 15.07 12.54 -5.76
C ILE A 136 14.19 11.96 -6.86
N LEU A 137 14.80 11.31 -7.87
CA LEU A 137 14.02 10.68 -8.94
C LEU A 137 13.13 9.58 -8.37
N ARG A 138 13.63 8.75 -7.45
CA ARG A 138 12.84 7.68 -6.81
C ARG A 138 11.63 8.24 -6.07
N ILE A 139 11.81 9.28 -5.26
CA ILE A 139 10.69 9.93 -4.55
C ILE A 139 9.69 10.51 -5.56
N CYS A 140 10.14 11.25 -6.57
CA CYS A 140 9.27 11.79 -7.61
C CYS A 140 8.49 10.71 -8.35
N LEU A 141 9.14 9.60 -8.69
CA LEU A 141 8.52 8.47 -9.38
C LEU A 141 7.49 7.76 -8.49
N ILE A 142 7.79 7.56 -7.21
CA ILE A 142 6.83 6.99 -6.26
C ILE A 142 5.61 7.90 -6.09
N LEU A 143 5.81 9.21 -5.93
CA LEU A 143 4.72 10.18 -5.79
C LEU A 143 3.87 10.23 -7.07
N LEU A 144 4.50 10.21 -8.24
CA LEU A 144 3.80 10.15 -9.53
C LEU A 144 2.97 8.86 -9.66
N LEU A 145 3.55 7.70 -9.34
CA LEU A 145 2.83 6.42 -9.35
C LEU A 145 1.62 6.45 -8.42
N CYS A 146 1.80 6.93 -7.18
CA CYS A 146 0.71 7.05 -6.21
C CYS A 146 -0.39 7.99 -6.72
N ALA A 147 -0.01 9.14 -7.31
CA ALA A 147 -0.97 10.13 -7.80
C ALA A 147 -1.76 9.60 -9.00
N VAL A 148 -1.10 8.92 -9.95
CA VAL A 148 -1.75 8.34 -11.13
C VAL A 148 -2.71 7.23 -10.71
N ASP A 149 -2.26 6.28 -9.89
CA ASP A 149 -3.08 5.13 -9.51
C ASP A 149 -4.21 5.51 -8.55
N PHE A 150 -3.98 6.42 -7.60
CA PHE A 150 -5.06 7.01 -6.80
C PHE A 150 -6.05 7.81 -7.66
N GLY A 151 -5.56 8.56 -8.65
CA GLY A 151 -6.39 9.28 -9.61
C GLY A 151 -7.26 8.35 -10.45
N ILE A 152 -6.71 7.22 -10.91
CA ILE A 152 -7.46 6.17 -11.62
C ILE A 152 -8.52 5.58 -10.69
N ALA A 153 -8.19 5.23 -9.45
CA ALA A 153 -9.16 4.69 -8.49
C ALA A 153 -10.32 5.67 -8.22
N LEU A 154 -10.03 6.97 -8.11
CA LEU A 154 -11.07 8.00 -8.00
C LEU A 154 -11.91 8.14 -9.27
N TYR A 155 -11.28 8.08 -10.45
CA TYR A 155 -12.00 8.14 -11.72
C TYR A 155 -12.91 6.92 -11.92
N GLU A 156 -12.45 5.72 -11.58
CA GLU A 156 -13.29 4.51 -11.61
C GLU A 156 -14.44 4.56 -10.59
N ARG A 157 -14.22 5.24 -9.46
CA ARG A 157 -15.24 5.41 -8.42
C ARG A 157 -16.31 6.43 -8.79
N TYR A 158 -15.93 7.58 -9.35
CA TYR A 158 -16.82 8.74 -9.50
C TYR A 158 -17.07 9.14 -10.96
N GLY A 159 -16.19 8.77 -11.89
CA GLY A 159 -16.27 9.14 -13.30
C GLY A 159 -17.02 8.12 -14.18
N LEU A 160 -17.15 6.86 -13.72
CA LEU A 160 -17.82 5.80 -14.45
C LEU A 160 -19.18 5.47 -13.79
N ALA A 161 -20.27 6.02 -14.30
CA ALA A 161 -21.61 5.88 -13.70
C ALA A 161 -22.24 4.48 -13.85
N ASP A 162 -21.75 3.65 -14.78
CA ASP A 162 -22.42 2.41 -15.21
C ASP A 162 -21.88 1.13 -14.54
N ILE A 163 -21.00 1.22 -13.54
CA ILE A 163 -20.45 0.04 -12.87
C ILE A 163 -21.31 -0.29 -11.63
N PRO A 164 -22.00 -1.44 -11.59
CA PRO A 164 -22.94 -1.77 -10.51
C PRO A 164 -22.27 -1.98 -9.14
N LEU A 165 -20.95 -2.17 -9.11
CA LEU A 165 -20.18 -2.40 -7.89
C LEU A 165 -18.79 -1.79 -8.02
N HIS A 166 -18.54 -0.71 -7.28
CA HIS A 166 -17.27 -0.01 -7.31
C HIS A 166 -16.29 -0.61 -6.31
N ALA A 167 -15.02 -0.71 -6.71
CA ALA A 167 -13.91 -0.93 -5.80
C ALA A 167 -13.69 0.31 -4.90
N SER A 168 -13.32 0.06 -3.65
CA SER A 168 -12.91 1.12 -2.73
C SER A 168 -11.54 1.66 -3.11
N TYR A 169 -11.38 2.99 -3.08
CA TYR A 169 -10.07 3.64 -3.19
C TYR A 169 -9.32 3.67 -1.85
N SER A 170 -10.01 3.44 -0.73
CA SER A 170 -9.44 3.58 0.63
C SER A 170 -8.27 2.64 0.97
N PRO A 171 -8.09 1.44 0.35
CA PRO A 171 -6.92 0.62 0.61
C PRO A 171 -5.59 1.29 0.29
N LEU A 172 -5.55 2.14 -0.74
CA LEU A 172 -4.34 2.82 -1.20
C LEU A 172 -3.75 3.73 -0.11
N PRO A 173 -4.46 4.78 0.37
CA PRO A 173 -3.93 5.66 1.41
C PRO A 173 -3.69 4.93 2.74
N ALA A 174 -4.54 3.96 3.11
CA ALA A 174 -4.35 3.19 4.34
C ALA A 174 -3.08 2.32 4.31
N GLY A 175 -2.83 1.67 3.18
CA GLY A 175 -1.58 0.96 2.91
C GLY A 175 -0.38 1.90 3.01
N LEU A 176 -0.44 3.06 2.34
CA LEU A 176 0.63 4.06 2.35
C LEU A 176 0.98 4.52 3.77
N MET A 177 -0.04 4.86 4.56
CA MET A 177 0.13 5.28 5.95
C MET A 177 0.73 4.17 6.80
N THR A 178 0.28 2.93 6.61
CA THR A 178 0.86 1.76 7.29
C THR A 178 2.33 1.61 6.94
N GLY A 179 2.67 1.71 5.65
CA GLY A 179 4.04 1.70 5.15
C GLY A 179 4.93 2.77 5.79
N VAL A 180 4.43 4.01 5.86
CA VAL A 180 5.17 5.12 6.49
C VAL A 180 5.38 4.90 7.99
N LEU A 181 4.35 4.43 8.70
CA LEU A 181 4.40 4.25 10.14
C LEU A 181 5.29 3.08 10.56
N VAL A 182 5.09 1.90 9.95
CA VAL A 182 5.78 0.67 10.39
C VAL A 182 6.93 0.24 9.49
N GLY A 183 7.09 0.82 8.30
CA GLY A 183 8.12 0.43 7.34
C GLY A 183 9.54 0.64 7.86
N VAL A 184 9.88 1.87 8.28
CA VAL A 184 11.21 2.20 8.83
C VAL A 184 11.59 1.30 10.01
N PRO A 185 10.76 1.14 11.05
CA PRO A 185 11.13 0.32 12.20
C PRO A 185 11.15 -1.19 11.90
N LEU A 186 10.32 -1.68 10.98
CA LEU A 186 10.25 -3.10 10.65
C LEU A 186 11.40 -3.54 9.74
N LEU A 187 11.91 -2.65 8.88
CA LEU A 187 12.97 -2.93 7.92
C LEU A 187 14.35 -2.71 8.54
N ARG A 188 15.38 -3.39 8.02
CA ARG A 188 16.72 -3.35 8.61
C ARG A 188 17.31 -1.94 8.57
N TYR A 189 17.73 -1.45 9.74
CA TYR A 189 18.62 -0.28 9.84
C TYR A 189 20.04 -0.69 9.46
N LEU A 190 20.73 0.17 8.70
CA LEU A 190 22.15 -0.01 8.36
C LEU A 190 23.07 0.36 9.54
N ARG A 191 22.56 1.01 10.57
CA ARG A 191 23.31 1.47 11.75
C ARG A 191 22.43 1.46 12.99
N ASP A 192 22.82 0.70 14.01
CA ASP A 192 22.07 0.62 15.26
C ASP A 192 22.19 1.93 16.06
N ARG A 193 21.05 2.53 16.39
CA ARG A 193 20.95 3.72 17.24
C ARG A 193 20.02 3.42 18.43
N PRO A 194 20.34 3.91 19.64
CA PRO A 194 19.60 3.51 20.85
C PRO A 194 18.12 3.94 20.85
N TRP A 195 17.76 5.03 20.13
CA TRP A 195 16.39 5.51 20.02
C TRP A 195 15.53 4.76 18.99
N GLN A 196 16.12 3.91 18.13
CA GLN A 196 15.35 3.11 17.14
C GLN A 196 14.38 2.14 17.82
N ARG A 197 14.76 1.62 18.98
CA ARG A 197 13.86 0.75 19.75
C ARG A 197 12.62 1.52 20.21
N ILE A 198 12.78 2.78 20.60
CA ILE A 198 11.67 3.63 21.02
C ILE A 198 10.79 3.96 19.81
N GLU A 199 11.39 4.32 18.67
CA GLU A 199 10.67 4.54 17.40
C GLU A 199 9.85 3.31 17.00
N PHE A 200 10.46 2.12 17.05
CA PHE A 200 9.77 0.85 16.75
C PHE A 200 8.55 0.66 17.63
N TRP A 201 8.70 0.76 18.95
CA TRP A 201 7.58 0.53 19.87
C TRP A 201 6.52 1.62 19.78
N ALA A 202 6.90 2.87 19.51
CA ALA A 202 5.97 3.97 19.30
C ALA A 202 5.13 3.74 18.04
N SER A 203 5.78 3.50 16.89
CA SER A 203 5.09 3.21 15.62
C SER A 203 4.22 1.96 15.70
N PHE A 204 4.73 0.89 16.28
CA PHE A 204 3.97 -0.34 16.50
C PHE A 204 2.77 -0.09 17.41
N GLY A 205 2.96 0.64 18.52
CA GLY A 205 1.88 1.00 19.45
C GLY A 205 0.78 1.83 18.78
N VAL A 206 1.14 2.82 17.96
CA VAL A 206 0.18 3.62 17.19
C VAL A 206 -0.58 2.75 16.18
N CYS A 207 0.12 1.92 15.41
CA CYS A 207 -0.52 1.01 14.44
C CYS A 207 -1.48 0.03 15.13
N LEU A 208 -1.05 -0.57 16.24
CA LEU A 208 -1.86 -1.49 17.03
C LEU A 208 -3.11 -0.80 17.61
N ALA A 209 -2.97 0.43 18.11
CA ALA A 209 -4.09 1.21 18.63
C ALA A 209 -5.12 1.51 17.54
N LEU A 210 -4.67 1.92 16.35
CA LEU A 210 -5.54 2.18 15.20
C LEU A 210 -6.27 0.91 14.75
N PHE A 211 -5.55 -0.20 14.59
CA PHE A 211 -6.16 -1.46 14.16
C PHE A 211 -7.17 -1.97 15.19
N THR A 212 -6.81 -1.92 16.48
CA THR A 212 -7.71 -2.30 17.57
C THR A 212 -8.96 -1.42 17.56
N PHE A 213 -8.80 -0.11 17.46
CA PHE A 213 -9.94 0.81 17.37
C PHE A 213 -10.86 0.45 16.19
N ILE A 214 -10.32 0.23 15.00
CA ILE A 214 -11.12 -0.10 13.81
C ILE A 214 -11.78 -1.48 13.93
N ILE A 215 -11.10 -2.47 14.54
CA ILE A 215 -11.68 -3.79 14.81
C ILE A 215 -12.87 -3.66 15.76
N PHE A 216 -12.72 -2.92 16.86
CA PHE A 216 -13.82 -2.65 17.78
C PHE A 216 -14.96 -1.90 17.09
N TRP A 217 -14.65 -0.90 16.25
CA TRP A 217 -15.64 -0.20 15.44
C TRP A 217 -16.41 -1.15 14.52
N ASN A 218 -15.72 -2.10 13.87
CA ASN A 218 -16.33 -3.12 13.03
C ASN A 218 -17.21 -4.11 13.80
N ILE A 219 -17.00 -4.30 15.09
CA ILE A 219 -17.81 -5.22 15.90
C ILE A 219 -19.04 -4.49 16.45
N PHE A 220 -18.85 -3.29 16.99
CA PHE A 220 -19.85 -2.62 17.82
C PHE A 220 -20.66 -1.54 17.10
N TRP A 221 -20.16 -0.95 16.02
CA TRP A 221 -20.88 0.12 15.32
C TRP A 221 -22.10 -0.44 14.56
N PRO A 222 -23.32 0.07 14.83
CA PRO A 222 -24.54 -0.40 14.19
C PRO A 222 -24.81 0.26 12.82
N GLY A 223 -24.16 1.37 12.49
CA GLY A 223 -24.42 2.15 11.26
C GLY A 223 -23.80 1.57 9.99
N TYR A 224 -23.52 0.27 9.96
CA TYR A 224 -23.05 -0.42 8.75
C TYR A 224 -24.23 -0.84 7.87
N PRO A 225 -24.00 -1.08 6.57
CA PRO A 225 -24.98 -1.77 5.73
C PRO A 225 -25.49 -3.06 6.37
N THR A 226 -26.76 -3.37 6.10
CA THR A 226 -27.38 -4.62 6.53
C THR A 226 -26.53 -5.81 6.13
N GLN A 227 -26.27 -6.70 7.09
CA GLN A 227 -25.44 -7.87 6.84
C GLN A 227 -26.19 -8.85 5.95
N ASN A 228 -25.56 -9.23 4.83
CA ASN A 228 -26.07 -10.29 3.98
C ASN A 228 -25.67 -11.62 4.63
N VAL A 229 -26.66 -12.37 5.12
CA VAL A 229 -26.48 -13.72 5.68
C VAL A 229 -26.12 -14.70 4.57
#